data_AF-A0A5N8YZ09-F1
#
_entry.id   AF-A0A5N8YZ09-F1
#
_cell.length_a   1.000
_cell.length_b   1.000
_cell.length_c   1.000
_cell.angle_alpha   90.00
_cell.angle_beta   90.00
_cell.angle_gamma   90.00
#
_symmetry.space_group_name_H-M   'P 1'
#
loop_
_entity.id
_entity.type
_entity.pdbx_description
1 polymer ?
#
loop_
_entity_poly.entity_id
_entity_poly.type
_entity_poly.pdbx_seq_one_letter_code
_entity_poly.pdbx_strand_id
1 'polypeptide(L)'
;MSFYKAEYIWIDGTKPTAKLRSKTKVVPVGESPPLWAFDGSSTNQAEGGTSDCVLRPVFTCPDPLREDQDILVLNDVLLPDMSPHPSNTRAACAELSEKFADQDPWFGIEQEYTFFKGSRPMGFPESGFPAPQGGYY
;
A
#
# COMPACT_ATOMS: atom_id res chain seq x y z
N MET A 1 7.28 24.90 -16.39
CA MET A 1 7.48 23.45 -16.14
C MET A 1 6.13 22.88 -15.72
N SER A 2 5.70 21.77 -16.33
CA SER A 2 4.52 21.02 -15.90
C SER A 2 4.93 20.01 -14.82
N PHE A 3 3.97 19.64 -13.97
CA PHE A 3 4.15 18.70 -12.88
C PHE A 3 3.01 17.70 -12.86
N TYR A 4 3.25 16.53 -12.28
CA TYR A 4 2.22 15.55 -11.95
C TYR A 4 2.30 15.17 -10.46
N LYS A 5 1.22 14.61 -9.93
CA LYS A 5 1.12 14.14 -8.55
C LYS A 5 1.39 12.64 -8.51
N ALA A 6 2.31 12.24 -7.64
CA ALA A 6 2.63 10.85 -7.34
C ALA A 6 2.16 10.51 -5.92
N GLU A 7 1.13 9.68 -5.78
CA GLU A 7 0.67 9.17 -4.49
C GLU A 7 1.52 7.99 -4.05
N TYR A 8 2.46 8.22 -3.13
CA TYR A 8 3.29 7.15 -2.58
C TYR A 8 2.47 6.37 -1.57
N ILE A 9 2.27 5.09 -1.83
CA ILE A 9 1.54 4.14 -1.00
C ILE A 9 2.52 3.12 -0.44
N TRP A 10 2.41 2.79 0.84
CA TRP A 10 3.19 1.75 1.50
C TRP A 10 2.41 1.04 2.61
N ILE A 11 2.95 -0.06 3.10
CA ILE A 11 2.39 -0.86 4.20
C ILE A 11 3.17 -0.56 5.49
N ASP A 12 2.44 -0.28 6.57
CA ASP A 12 3.01 0.07 7.87
C ASP A 12 3.43 -1.15 8.72
N GLY A 13 3.88 -0.89 9.96
CA GLY A 13 4.33 -1.92 10.90
C GLY A 13 3.28 -2.38 11.91
N THR A 14 2.01 -1.99 11.74
CA THR A 14 0.95 -2.29 12.71
C THR A 14 0.71 -3.80 12.83
N LYS A 15 0.46 -4.27 14.07
CA LYS A 15 0.07 -5.65 14.38
C LYS A 15 -1.33 -5.66 15.01
N PRO A 16 -2.13 -6.74 14.82
CA PRO A 16 -1.80 -7.95 14.06
C PRO A 16 -1.86 -7.77 12.53
N THR A 17 -2.55 -6.73 12.05
CA THR A 17 -2.72 -6.45 10.62
C THR A 17 -2.10 -5.10 10.29
N ALA A 18 -1.12 -5.12 9.38
CA ALA A 18 -0.53 -3.91 8.86
C ALA A 18 -1.54 -3.10 8.02
N LYS A 19 -1.33 -1.80 7.93
CA LYS A 19 -2.25 -0.88 7.26
C LYS A 19 -1.58 -0.15 6.10
N LEU A 20 -2.38 0.23 5.12
CA LEU A 20 -1.97 1.15 4.06
C LEU A 20 -1.76 2.56 4.61
N ARG A 21 -0.70 3.22 4.14
CA ARG A 21 -0.39 4.63 4.37
C ARG A 21 -0.09 5.28 3.02
N SER A 22 -0.34 6.58 2.90
CA SER A 22 0.05 7.30 1.69
C SER A 22 0.40 8.76 1.92
N LYS A 23 1.10 9.35 0.95
CA LYS A 23 1.30 10.80 0.82
C LYS A 23 1.69 11.18 -0.61
N THR A 24 1.39 12.41 -0.99
CA THR A 24 1.58 12.90 -2.36
C THR A 24 2.90 13.65 -2.54
N LYS A 25 3.68 13.29 -3.57
CA LYS A 25 4.79 14.09 -4.08
C LYS A 25 4.37 14.82 -5.36
N VAL A 26 4.77 16.07 -5.52
CA VAL A 26 4.69 16.78 -6.81
C VAL A 26 6.00 16.57 -7.54
N VAL A 27 5.95 16.03 -8.76
CA VAL A 27 7.12 15.63 -9.55
C VAL A 27 7.11 16.34 -10.91
N PRO A 28 8.25 16.87 -11.39
CA PRO A 28 8.33 17.45 -12.73
C PRO A 28 7.98 16.42 -13.81
N VAL A 29 7.22 16.83 -14.83
CA VAL A 29 6.96 15.96 -15.98
C VAL A 29 8.28 15.61 -16.68
N GLY A 30 8.47 14.32 -16.96
CA GLY A 30 9.70 13.76 -17.53
C GLY A 30 10.62 13.11 -16.50
N GLU A 31 10.38 13.32 -15.21
CA GLU A 31 11.07 12.60 -14.13
C GLU A 31 10.25 11.38 -13.67
N SER A 32 10.94 10.33 -13.22
CA SER A 32 10.30 9.20 -12.53
C SER A 32 10.16 9.50 -11.03
N PRO A 33 9.20 8.87 -10.33
CA PRO A 33 9.10 9.01 -8.88
C PRO A 33 10.43 8.64 -8.19
N PRO A 34 11.09 9.56 -7.47
CA PRO A 34 12.35 9.26 -6.82
C PRO A 34 12.16 8.43 -5.54
N LEU A 35 13.26 8.01 -4.92
CA LEU A 35 13.23 7.58 -3.52
C LEU A 35 12.65 8.70 -2.65
N TRP A 36 11.95 8.31 -1.59
CA TRP A 36 11.47 9.25 -0.60
C TRP A 36 11.66 8.72 0.81
N ALA A 37 11.29 9.48 1.82
CA ALA A 37 11.45 9.10 3.21
C ALA A 37 10.20 9.51 4.00
N PHE A 38 9.91 8.82 5.09
CA PHE A 38 8.85 9.16 6.03
C PHE A 38 9.27 8.86 7.47
N ASP A 39 8.56 9.46 8.42
CA ASP A 39 8.75 9.21 9.84
C ASP A 39 8.05 7.91 10.26
N GLY A 40 8.85 6.88 10.52
CA GLY A 40 8.45 5.55 10.96
C GLY A 40 7.81 5.50 12.35
N SER A 41 8.02 6.54 13.19
CA SER A 41 7.46 6.56 14.55
C SER A 41 5.93 6.62 14.57
N SER A 42 5.34 7.25 13.54
CA SER A 42 3.88 7.40 13.40
C SER A 42 3.19 6.21 12.72
N THR A 43 3.95 5.15 12.40
CA THR A 43 3.51 4.03 11.57
C THR A 43 3.87 2.66 12.17
N ASN A 44 4.32 2.63 13.44
CA ASN A 44 4.85 1.44 14.10
C ASN A 44 6.05 0.82 13.37
N GLN A 45 6.87 1.64 12.71
CA GLN A 45 8.05 1.21 11.96
C GLN A 45 9.36 1.69 12.59
N ALA A 46 9.31 2.54 13.61
CA ALA A 46 10.49 2.90 14.36
C ALA A 46 10.15 3.29 15.80
N GLU A 47 11.12 3.10 16.70
CA GLU A 47 11.10 3.66 18.04
C GLU A 47 11.76 5.06 18.03
N GLY A 48 11.41 5.93 18.98
CA GLY A 48 11.89 7.31 19.00
C GLY A 48 13.42 7.41 19.07
N GLY A 49 14.02 8.22 18.18
CA GLY A 49 15.47 8.51 18.14
C GLY A 49 16.10 8.33 16.76
N THR A 50 15.75 7.26 16.04
CA THR A 50 16.08 7.08 14.61
C THR A 50 14.85 6.57 13.88
N SER A 51 14.00 7.48 13.42
CA SER A 51 12.69 7.12 12.89
C SER A 51 12.56 7.15 11.36
N ASP A 52 13.58 7.62 10.64
CA ASP A 52 13.52 7.72 9.19
C ASP A 52 13.46 6.34 8.53
N CYS A 53 12.43 6.15 7.70
CA CYS A 53 12.26 5.02 6.81
C CYS A 53 12.28 5.51 5.36
N VAL A 54 12.81 4.70 4.44
CA VAL A 54 12.93 5.03 3.02
C VAL A 54 11.82 4.33 2.23
N LEU A 55 11.23 5.04 1.28
CA LEU A 55 10.28 4.54 0.30
C LEU A 55 11.00 4.33 -1.03
N ARG A 56 10.98 3.08 -1.52
CA ARG A 56 11.49 2.71 -2.84
C ARG A 56 10.31 2.37 -3.76
N PRO A 57 10.07 3.14 -4.83
CA PRO A 57 9.06 2.80 -5.83
C PRO A 57 9.30 1.41 -6.43
N VAL A 58 8.27 0.57 -6.46
CA VAL A 58 8.33 -0.80 -7.02
C VAL A 58 7.22 -1.09 -8.04
N PHE A 59 6.17 -0.29 -8.04
CA PHE A 59 5.09 -0.37 -9.02
C PHE A 59 4.41 0.98 -9.18
N THR A 60 3.97 1.31 -10.39
CA THR A 60 3.21 2.53 -10.70
C THR A 60 2.02 2.22 -11.59
N CYS A 61 0.94 2.97 -11.40
CA CYS A 61 -0.23 2.97 -12.28
C CYS A 61 -0.91 4.35 -12.28
N PRO A 62 -1.78 4.66 -13.26
CA PRO A 62 -2.56 5.90 -13.26
C PRO A 62 -3.40 6.04 -11.98
N ASP A 63 -3.49 7.26 -11.44
CA ASP A 63 -4.35 7.57 -10.30
C ASP A 63 -5.80 7.79 -10.78
N PRO A 64 -6.75 6.87 -10.50
CA PRO A 64 -8.11 6.97 -11.03
C PRO A 64 -8.95 8.05 -10.33
N LEU A 65 -8.45 8.65 -9.24
CA LEU A 65 -9.14 9.70 -8.49
C LEU A 65 -8.71 11.10 -8.91
N ARG A 66 -7.68 11.22 -9.74
CA ARG A 66 -7.05 12.48 -10.13
C ARG A 66 -7.00 12.66 -11.65
N GLU A 67 -6.24 13.66 -12.10
CA GLU A 67 -6.11 14.05 -13.52
C GLU A 67 -5.27 13.05 -14.32
N ASP A 68 -5.38 13.09 -15.65
CA ASP A 68 -4.86 12.09 -16.61
C ASP A 68 -3.34 11.81 -16.58
N GLN A 69 -2.54 12.56 -15.79
CA GLN A 69 -1.09 12.35 -15.64
C GLN A 69 -0.65 11.99 -14.21
N ASP A 70 -1.57 12.03 -13.25
CA ASP A 70 -1.27 11.69 -11.86
C ASP A 70 -1.19 10.16 -11.72
N ILE A 71 -0.34 9.69 -10.80
CA ILE A 71 -0.06 8.25 -10.64
C ILE A 71 -0.10 7.81 -9.18
N LEU A 72 -0.44 6.55 -8.97
CA LEU A 72 -0.17 5.83 -7.74
C LEU A 72 1.22 5.19 -7.83
N VAL A 73 1.94 5.20 -6.72
CA VAL A 73 3.28 4.62 -6.58
C VAL A 73 3.28 3.70 -5.38
N LEU A 74 3.29 2.39 -5.60
CA LEU A 74 3.47 1.42 -4.52
C LEU A 74 4.96 1.31 -4.19
N ASN A 75 5.29 1.30 -2.90
CA ASN A 75 6.67 1.33 -2.43
C ASN A 75 7.00 0.15 -1.51
N ASP A 76 8.24 -0.31 -1.64
CA ASP A 76 8.94 -1.00 -0.56
C ASP A 76 9.30 -0.01 0.54
N VAL A 77 9.33 -0.49 1.79
CA VAL A 77 9.91 0.23 2.92
C VAL A 77 11.31 -0.33 3.20
N LEU A 78 12.29 0.57 3.31
CA LEU A 78 13.69 0.26 3.59
C LEU A 78 14.16 1.02 4.84
N LEU A 79 15.22 0.50 5.44
CA LEU A 79 16.03 1.21 6.43
C LEU A 79 16.91 2.28 5.74
N PRO A 80 17.48 3.25 6.48
CA PRO A 80 18.36 4.27 5.90
C PRO A 80 19.61 3.72 5.20
N ASP A 81 20.06 2.51 5.55
CA ASP A 81 21.15 1.79 4.87
C ASP A 81 20.71 1.07 3.59
N MET A 82 19.46 1.30 3.15
CA MET A 82 18.80 0.71 1.98
C MET A 82 18.49 -0.79 2.09
N SER A 83 18.71 -1.41 3.25
CA SER A 83 18.25 -2.77 3.51
C SER A 83 16.73 -2.83 3.68
N PRO A 84 16.05 -3.97 3.41
CA PRO A 84 14.62 -4.10 3.64
C PRO A 84 14.26 -3.83 5.10
N HIS A 85 13.26 -2.98 5.33
CA HIS A 85 12.72 -2.78 6.67
C HIS A 85 12.07 -4.06 7.19
N PRO A 86 12.11 -4.39 8.51
CA PRO A 86 11.49 -5.61 9.05
C PRO A 86 9.99 -5.79 8.74
N SER A 87 9.26 -4.71 8.44
CA SER A 87 7.85 -4.78 8.00
C SER A 87 7.69 -5.06 6.49
N ASN A 88 8.76 -5.06 5.72
CA ASN A 88 8.75 -5.28 4.28
C ASN A 88 8.67 -6.79 3.97
N THR A 89 7.46 -7.27 3.72
CA THR A 89 7.20 -8.66 3.33
C THR A 89 7.42 -8.92 1.84
N ARG A 90 7.52 -7.86 1.01
CA ARG A 90 7.72 -7.99 -0.44
C ARG A 90 9.15 -8.42 -0.77
N ALA A 91 10.16 -8.00 0.00
CA ALA A 91 11.56 -8.30 -0.30
C ALA A 91 11.83 -9.82 -0.41
N ALA A 92 11.39 -10.60 0.58
CA ALA A 92 11.52 -12.06 0.54
C ALA A 92 10.70 -12.70 -0.60
N CYS A 93 9.51 -12.16 -0.90
CA CYS A 93 8.69 -12.62 -2.03
C CYS A 93 9.39 -12.37 -3.37
N ALA A 94 10.01 -11.21 -3.56
CA ALA A 94 10.75 -10.86 -4.78
C ALA A 94 11.96 -11.80 -4.98
N GLU A 95 12.73 -12.07 -3.93
CA GLU A 95 13.87 -13.00 -3.98
C GLU A 95 13.43 -14.42 -4.40
N LEU A 96 12.36 -14.94 -3.78
CA LEU A 96 11.81 -16.26 -4.15
C LEU A 96 11.24 -16.28 -5.57
N SER A 97 10.58 -15.20 -6.00
CA SER A 97 10.02 -15.09 -7.34
C SER A 97 11.11 -15.13 -8.41
N GLU A 98 12.25 -14.46 -8.18
CA GLU A 98 13.40 -14.50 -9.10
C GLU A 98 14.05 -15.89 -9.12
N LYS A 99 14.21 -16.51 -7.94
CA LYS A 99 14.81 -17.84 -7.81
C LYS A 99 14.08 -18.93 -8.59
N PHE A 100 12.75 -18.82 -8.70
CA PHE A 100 11.90 -19.82 -9.35
C PHE A 100 11.16 -19.25 -10.57
N ALA A 101 11.74 -18.23 -11.22
CA ALA A 101 11.13 -17.58 -12.38
C ALA A 101 10.94 -18.54 -13.57
N ASP A 102 11.74 -19.60 -13.67
CA ASP A 102 11.66 -20.63 -14.70
C ASP A 102 10.39 -21.51 -14.62
N GLN A 103 9.70 -21.50 -13.47
CA GLN A 103 8.46 -22.27 -13.27
C GLN A 103 7.20 -21.51 -13.71
N ASP A 104 7.30 -20.23 -14.06
CA ASP A 104 6.17 -19.36 -14.42
C ASP A 104 4.96 -19.50 -13.47
N PRO A 105 5.14 -19.22 -12.16
CA PRO A 105 4.06 -19.42 -11.18
C PRO A 105 2.96 -18.37 -11.32
N TRP A 106 1.69 -18.81 -11.34
CA TRP A 106 0.51 -17.94 -11.44
C TRP A 106 -0.32 -17.99 -10.16
N PHE A 107 -0.87 -16.84 -9.77
CA PHE A 107 -1.70 -16.70 -8.58
C PHE A 107 -3.01 -15.98 -8.90
N GLY A 108 -4.11 -16.52 -8.42
CA GLY A 108 -5.41 -15.86 -8.36
C GLY A 108 -5.80 -15.64 -6.90
N ILE A 109 -6.29 -14.44 -6.55
CA ILE A 109 -6.68 -14.08 -5.19
C ILE A 109 -8.08 -13.51 -5.24
N GLU A 110 -9.00 -14.12 -4.49
CA GLU A 110 -10.39 -13.69 -4.35
C GLU A 110 -10.51 -12.79 -3.12
N GLN A 111 -10.42 -11.48 -3.32
CA GLN A 111 -10.54 -10.50 -2.23
C GLN A 111 -12.01 -10.16 -1.96
N GLU A 112 -12.61 -10.82 -0.98
CA GLU A 112 -13.90 -10.39 -0.42
C GLU A 112 -13.73 -9.20 0.53
N TYR A 113 -14.78 -8.39 0.66
CA TYR A 113 -14.84 -7.32 1.64
C TYR A 113 -16.29 -7.01 2.00
N THR A 114 -16.51 -6.30 3.11
CA THR A 114 -17.84 -5.90 3.56
C THR A 114 -17.89 -4.39 3.72
N PHE A 115 -18.87 -3.74 3.10
CA PHE A 115 -19.11 -2.32 3.33
C PHE A 115 -19.72 -2.05 4.71
N PHE A 116 -19.29 -0.98 5.35
CA PHE A 116 -19.81 -0.51 6.62
C PHE A 116 -20.27 0.95 6.52
N LYS A 117 -21.28 1.31 7.32
CA LYS A 117 -21.68 2.68 7.62
C LYS A 117 -21.51 2.90 9.13
N GLY A 118 -20.42 3.55 9.52
CA GLY A 118 -20.02 3.62 10.93
C GLY A 118 -19.62 2.23 11.45
N SER A 119 -20.14 1.82 12.60
CA SER A 119 -19.89 0.50 13.20
C SER A 119 -20.79 -0.63 12.65
N ARG A 120 -21.67 -0.33 11.69
CA ARG A 120 -22.71 -1.27 11.21
C ARG A 120 -22.47 -1.67 9.76
N PRO A 121 -22.70 -2.93 9.37
CA PRO A 121 -22.67 -3.33 7.96
C PRO A 121 -23.68 -2.51 7.14
N MET A 122 -23.26 -2.11 5.94
CA MET A 122 -24.12 -1.39 5.01
C MET A 122 -25.27 -2.32 4.58
N GLY A 123 -26.50 -1.80 4.58
CA GLY A 123 -27.71 -2.58 4.26
C GLY A 123 -28.38 -3.29 5.46
N PHE A 124 -27.71 -3.43 6.61
CA PHE A 124 -28.35 -3.93 7.83
C PHE A 124 -29.37 -2.90 8.37
N PRO A 125 -30.42 -3.34 9.11
CA PRO A 125 -31.26 -2.43 9.87
C PRO A 125 -30.46 -1.75 10.99
N GLU A 126 -30.89 -0.58 11.48
CA GLU A 126 -30.18 0.13 12.57
C GLU A 126 -30.06 -0.70 13.84
N SER A 127 -31.04 -1.57 14.11
CA SER A 127 -31.03 -2.57 15.17
C SER A 127 -31.48 -3.91 14.60
N GLY A 128 -30.75 -4.98 14.92
CA GLY A 128 -31.06 -6.35 14.50
C GLY A 128 -30.28 -6.83 13.27
N PHE A 129 -30.82 -7.83 12.59
CA PHE A 129 -30.20 -8.54 11.47
C PHE A 129 -31.08 -8.44 10.21
N PRO A 130 -30.51 -8.52 9.01
CA PRO A 130 -31.29 -8.68 7.78
C PRO A 130 -31.92 -10.08 7.73
N ALA A 131 -32.66 -10.36 6.65
CA ALA A 131 -33.11 -11.72 6.37
C ALA A 131 -31.90 -12.68 6.25
N PRO A 132 -32.11 -14.00 6.45
CA PRO A 132 -31.05 -15.00 6.25
C PRO A 132 -30.40 -14.89 4.87
N GLN A 133 -29.13 -15.33 4.79
CA GLN A 133 -28.37 -15.33 3.54
C GLN A 133 -29.06 -16.18 2.47
N GLY A 134 -28.98 -15.73 1.20
CA GLY A 134 -29.49 -16.45 0.04
C GLY A 134 -29.67 -15.55 -1.18
N GLY A 135 -30.36 -14.41 -1.01
CA GLY A 135 -30.63 -13.45 -2.10
C GLY A 135 -29.62 -12.31 -2.23
N TYR A 136 -28.41 -12.44 -1.66
CA TYR A 136 -27.39 -11.38 -1.63
C TYR A 136 -26.18 -11.64 -2.53
N TYR A 137 -25.94 -12.91 -2.89
CA TYR A 137 -24.89 -13.29 -3.82
C TYR A 137 -25.30 -12.94 -5.25
#